data_AF-A0A3M1B5P1-F1
#
_entry.id   AF-A0A3M1B5P1-F1
#
_cell.length_a   1.000
_cell.length_b   1.000
_cell.length_c   1.000
_cell.angle_alpha   90.00
_cell.angle_beta   90.00
_cell.angle_gamma   90.00
#
_symmetry.space_group_name_H-M   'P 1'
#
loop_
_entity.id
_entity.type
_entity.pdbx_description
1 polymer ?
#
loop_
_entity_poly.entity_id
_entity_poly.type
_entity_poly.pdbx_seq_one_letter_code
_entity_poly.pdbx_strand_id
1 'polypeptide(L)'
;MSNDAERKRTAYLSCVGEQDPISPKTKAQGSLLTCWEYLRRKKGITFDAVYVVPTSREANPERNTEQSGEACLDAIEAEGQEKVACVPLMVRNPANLKELYPVMKATLAAIREKELEESGGRPFTIHINVSSGTPQMKQLLP
;
A
#
# COMPACT_ATOMS: atom_id res chain seq x y z
N MET A 1 -24.27 4.39 -23.83
CA MET A 1 -23.66 5.45 -23.01
C MET A 1 -23.46 4.85 -21.62
N SER A 2 -22.20 4.60 -21.25
CA SER A 2 -21.82 3.83 -20.06
C SER A 2 -22.21 4.57 -18.79
N ASN A 3 -22.67 3.82 -17.79
CA ASN A 3 -23.21 4.25 -16.52
C ASN A 3 -22.08 4.63 -15.53
N ASP A 4 -21.08 5.40 -15.97
CA ASP A 4 -19.87 5.73 -15.19
C ASP A 4 -20.10 6.76 -14.07
N ALA A 5 -21.34 7.21 -13.87
CA ALA A 5 -21.66 8.30 -12.95
C ALA A 5 -21.66 7.93 -11.45
N GLU A 6 -21.63 6.64 -11.08
CA GLU A 6 -21.83 6.22 -9.67
C GLU A 6 -20.75 5.30 -9.09
N ARG A 7 -19.65 5.02 -9.80
CA ARG A 7 -18.58 4.21 -9.20
C ARG A 7 -17.85 5.03 -8.13
N LYS A 8 -18.02 4.62 -6.87
CA LYS A 8 -17.26 5.15 -5.74
C LYS A 8 -15.76 4.89 -5.97
N ARG A 9 -14.95 5.95 -5.90
CA ARG A 9 -13.49 5.82 -6.01
C ARG A 9 -12.97 4.86 -4.94
N THR A 10 -12.14 3.91 -5.34
CA THR A 10 -11.67 2.82 -4.48
C THR A 10 -10.16 2.66 -4.61
N ALA A 11 -9.43 2.73 -3.50
CA ALA A 11 -7.99 2.54 -3.47
C ALA A 11 -7.62 1.29 -2.65
N TYR A 12 -6.46 0.71 -2.95
CA TYR A 12 -5.81 -0.30 -2.12
C TYR A 12 -4.56 0.31 -1.48
N LEU A 13 -4.35 0.06 -0.19
CA LEU A 13 -3.16 0.51 0.53
C LEU A 13 -2.54 -0.67 1.26
N SER A 14 -1.24 -0.87 1.07
CA SER A 14 -0.48 -1.88 1.80
C SER A 14 0.87 -1.36 2.21
N CYS A 15 1.24 -1.61 3.47
CA CYS A 15 2.63 -1.57 3.88
C CYS A 15 3.41 -2.71 3.19
N VAL A 16 4.73 -2.57 3.08
CA VAL A 16 5.63 -3.61 2.54
C VAL A 16 6.41 -4.26 3.66
N GLY A 17 6.35 -5.59 3.75
CA GLY A 17 7.18 -6.37 4.67
C GLY A 17 8.27 -7.17 3.94
N GLU A 18 9.16 -7.79 4.72
CA GLU A 18 10.24 -8.66 4.21
C GLU A 18 9.75 -9.94 3.51
N GLN A 19 8.44 -10.23 3.58
CA GLN A 19 7.82 -11.38 2.93
C GLN A 19 7.17 -11.00 1.58
N ASP A 20 7.23 -9.73 1.19
CA ASP A 20 6.70 -9.22 -0.08
C ASP A 20 7.87 -8.94 -1.06
N PRO A 21 7.66 -9.02 -2.39
CA PRO A 21 6.44 -9.50 -3.07
C PRO A 21 6.28 -11.02 -3.03
N ILE A 22 7.39 -11.77 -2.90
CA ILE A 22 7.44 -13.23 -2.78
C ILE A 22 8.15 -13.55 -1.48
N SER A 23 7.57 -14.40 -0.66
CA SER A 23 8.16 -14.81 0.61
C SER A 23 9.49 -15.52 0.35
N PRO A 24 10.61 -15.02 0.90
CA PRO A 24 11.88 -15.73 0.79
C PRO A 24 11.84 -17.09 1.49
N LYS A 25 10.96 -17.25 2.50
CA LYS A 25 10.80 -18.45 3.32
C LYS A 25 9.98 -19.53 2.64
N THR A 26 8.81 -19.20 2.12
CA THR A 26 7.86 -20.18 1.57
C THR A 26 7.87 -20.25 0.06
N LYS A 27 8.52 -19.28 -0.61
CA LYS A 27 8.44 -19.06 -2.08
C LYS A 27 7.03 -18.77 -2.59
N ALA A 28 6.06 -18.63 -1.70
CA ALA A 28 4.71 -18.22 -2.03
C ALA A 28 4.62 -16.70 -2.15
N GLN A 29 3.55 -16.24 -2.79
CA GLN A 29 3.23 -14.83 -2.91
C GLN A 29 3.05 -14.17 -1.53
N GLY A 30 3.61 -12.98 -1.37
CA GLY A 30 3.50 -12.14 -0.18
C GLY A 30 2.07 -11.66 0.05
N SER A 31 1.78 -11.21 1.27
CA SER A 31 0.43 -10.79 1.64
C SER A 31 -0.04 -9.57 0.86
N LEU A 32 0.86 -8.66 0.44
CA LEU A 32 0.48 -7.49 -0.34
C LEU A 32 -0.19 -7.89 -1.65
N LEU A 33 0.49 -8.72 -2.44
CA LEU A 33 -0.02 -9.17 -3.73
C LEU A 33 -1.18 -10.16 -3.55
N THR A 34 -1.11 -11.06 -2.55
CA THR A 34 -2.19 -12.03 -2.27
C THR A 34 -3.50 -11.34 -1.93
N CYS A 35 -3.49 -10.31 -1.07
CA CYS A 35 -4.69 -9.55 -0.74
C CYS A 35 -5.21 -8.75 -1.93
N TRP A 36 -4.31 -8.11 -2.68
CA TRP A 36 -4.67 -7.36 -3.89
C TRP A 36 -5.35 -8.25 -4.94
N GLU A 37 -4.75 -9.40 -5.28
CA GLU A 37 -5.32 -10.36 -6.22
C GLU A 37 -6.65 -10.95 -5.73
N TYR A 38 -6.75 -11.27 -4.43
CA TYR A 38 -7.99 -11.78 -3.85
C TYR A 38 -9.14 -10.77 -4.02
N LEU A 39 -8.91 -9.49 -3.70
CA LEU A 39 -9.92 -8.45 -3.83
C LEU A 39 -10.32 -8.25 -5.30
N ARG A 40 -9.37 -8.25 -6.24
CA ARG A 40 -9.66 -8.15 -7.67
C ARG A 40 -10.41 -9.36 -8.21
N ARG A 41 -9.80 -10.54 -8.11
CA ARG A 41 -10.24 -11.75 -8.80
C ARG A 41 -11.38 -12.48 -8.09
N LYS A 42 -11.43 -12.45 -6.75
CA LYS A 42 -12.44 -13.17 -5.97
C LYS A 42 -13.58 -12.27 -5.48
N LYS A 43 -13.30 -10.99 -5.18
CA LYS A 43 -14.34 -10.03 -4.76
C LYS A 43 -14.82 -9.12 -5.88
N GLY A 44 -14.19 -9.14 -7.04
CA GLY A 44 -14.58 -8.28 -8.18
C GLY A 44 -14.34 -6.80 -7.92
N ILE A 45 -13.47 -6.44 -6.97
CA ILE A 45 -13.16 -5.06 -6.63
C ILE A 45 -12.14 -4.53 -7.65
N THR A 46 -12.48 -3.43 -8.31
CA THR A 46 -11.54 -2.71 -9.17
C THR A 46 -11.02 -1.51 -8.40
N PHE A 47 -9.71 -1.32 -8.39
CA PHE A 47 -9.07 -0.17 -7.76
C PHE A 47 -8.83 0.94 -8.79
N ASP A 48 -8.96 2.19 -8.35
CA ASP A 48 -8.52 3.38 -9.09
C ASP A 48 -7.05 3.67 -8.82
N ALA A 49 -6.60 3.36 -7.60
CA ALA A 49 -5.23 3.58 -7.14
C ALA A 49 -4.74 2.46 -6.23
N VAL A 50 -3.44 2.19 -6.27
CA VAL A 50 -2.74 1.28 -5.38
C VAL A 50 -1.56 1.98 -4.73
N TYR A 51 -1.52 2.00 -3.40
CA TYR A 51 -0.49 2.60 -2.59
C TYR A 51 0.36 1.54 -1.91
N VAL A 52 1.64 1.51 -2.25
CA VAL A 52 2.64 0.62 -1.67
C VAL A 52 3.53 1.44 -0.74
N VAL A 53 3.56 1.08 0.55
CA VAL A 53 4.20 1.88 1.61
C VAL A 53 5.37 1.10 2.21
N PRO A 54 6.59 1.19 1.63
CA PRO A 54 7.79 0.59 2.20
C PRO A 54 8.46 1.49 3.23
N THR A 55 9.45 0.98 3.96
CA THR A 55 10.44 1.83 4.66
C THR A 55 11.52 2.28 3.68
N SER A 56 11.94 3.54 3.76
CA SER A 56 12.89 4.13 2.81
C SER A 56 14.34 3.66 3.04
N ARG A 57 15.04 3.38 1.94
CA ARG A 57 16.49 3.14 1.90
C ARG A 57 17.31 4.38 2.29
N GLU A 58 16.82 5.58 1.98
CA GLU A 58 17.51 6.83 2.32
C GLU A 58 17.53 7.09 3.83
N ALA A 59 16.45 6.73 4.53
CA ALA A 59 16.34 6.91 5.97
C ALA A 59 17.04 5.80 6.78
N ASN A 60 17.01 4.56 6.27
CA ASN A 60 17.67 3.41 6.89
C ASN A 60 18.19 2.40 5.84
N PRO A 61 19.46 2.52 5.40
CA PRO A 61 19.97 1.69 4.32
C PRO A 61 20.12 0.20 4.70
N GLU A 62 20.20 -0.14 5.99
CA GLU A 62 20.38 -1.53 6.45
C GLU A 62 19.08 -2.32 6.56
N ARG A 63 17.96 -1.64 6.89
CA ARG A 63 16.66 -2.27 7.14
C ARG A 63 15.51 -1.51 6.47
N ASN A 64 15.56 -1.45 5.15
CA ASN A 64 14.50 -0.90 4.30
C ASN A 64 13.73 -1.98 3.55
N THR A 65 12.54 -1.63 3.04
CA THR A 65 11.72 -2.50 2.19
C THR A 65 11.43 -1.87 0.84
N GLU A 66 12.20 -0.85 0.43
CA GLU A 66 11.94 -0.07 -0.78
C GLU A 66 12.06 -0.91 -2.05
N GLN A 67 13.10 -1.73 -2.16
CA GLN A 67 13.26 -2.66 -3.29
C GLN A 67 12.14 -3.71 -3.37
N SER A 68 11.68 -4.23 -2.23
CA SER A 68 10.50 -5.10 -2.18
C SER A 68 9.24 -4.36 -2.62
N GLY A 69 9.14 -3.07 -2.28
CA GLY A 69 8.07 -2.18 -2.72
C GLY A 69 8.06 -2.02 -4.22
N GLU A 70 9.21 -1.67 -4.82
CA GLU A 70 9.41 -1.59 -6.27
C GLU A 70 8.98 -2.87 -6.97
N ALA A 71 9.43 -4.03 -6.49
CA ALA A 71 9.06 -5.31 -7.07
C ALA A 71 7.56 -5.65 -6.93
N CYS A 72 6.87 -5.13 -5.90
CA CYS A 72 5.41 -5.21 -5.82
C CYS A 72 4.73 -4.31 -6.86
N LEU A 73 5.25 -3.11 -7.10
CA LEU A 73 4.72 -2.18 -8.11
C LEU A 73 4.82 -2.82 -9.48
N ASP A 74 6.00 -3.33 -9.86
CA ASP A 74 6.22 -3.97 -11.16
C ASP A 74 5.22 -5.11 -11.40
N ALA A 75 4.95 -5.93 -10.37
CA ALA A 75 3.98 -7.01 -10.45
C ALA A 75 2.53 -6.52 -10.62
N ILE A 76 2.16 -5.43 -9.94
CA ILE A 76 0.83 -4.83 -10.05
C ILE A 76 0.66 -4.17 -11.43
N GLU A 77 1.66 -3.43 -11.90
CA GLU A 77 1.65 -2.74 -13.19
C GLU A 77 1.62 -3.72 -14.37
N ALA A 78 2.32 -4.84 -14.27
CA ALA A 78 2.31 -5.88 -15.30
C ALA A 78 0.92 -6.52 -15.51
N GLU A 79 0.07 -6.51 -14.48
CA GLU A 79 -1.26 -7.12 -14.48
C GLU A 79 -2.42 -6.10 -14.45
N GLY A 80 -2.08 -4.82 -14.37
CA GLY A 80 -2.98 -3.76 -13.93
C GLY A 80 -3.17 -2.64 -14.94
N GLN A 81 -4.25 -1.89 -14.73
CA GLN A 81 -4.45 -0.56 -15.34
C GLN A 81 -4.54 0.53 -14.26
N GLU A 82 -4.33 0.14 -12.99
CA GLU A 82 -4.45 1.01 -11.83
C GLU A 82 -3.32 2.04 -11.77
N LYS A 83 -3.60 3.23 -11.25
CA LYS A 83 -2.53 4.16 -10.87
C LYS A 83 -1.79 3.58 -9.66
N VAL A 84 -0.53 3.20 -9.83
CA VAL A 84 0.28 2.65 -8.73
C VAL A 84 1.22 3.73 -8.20
N ALA A 85 1.39 3.80 -6.88
CA ALA A 85 2.27 4.75 -6.23
C ALA A 85 3.07 4.10 -5.09
N CYS A 86 4.39 4.31 -5.13
CA CYS A 86 5.28 4.03 -4.00
C CYS A 86 5.31 5.23 -3.06
N VAL A 87 5.09 5.00 -1.77
CA VAL A 87 5.13 6.06 -0.75
C VAL A 87 6.08 5.63 0.37
N PRO A 88 7.40 5.80 0.20
CA PRO A 88 8.38 5.32 1.16
C PRO A 88 8.35 6.14 2.46
N LEU A 89 8.39 5.44 3.60
CA LEU A 89 8.43 6.07 4.92
C LEU A 89 9.85 6.49 5.27
N MET A 90 10.03 7.79 5.49
CA MET A 90 11.29 8.37 5.95
C MET A 90 11.44 8.20 7.47
N VAL A 91 11.73 6.97 7.90
CA VAL A 91 11.92 6.61 9.31
C VAL A 91 13.27 5.92 9.51
N ARG A 92 14.07 6.41 10.45
CA ARG A 92 15.38 5.82 10.75
C ARG A 92 15.23 4.48 11.44
N ASN A 93 14.38 4.39 12.46
CA ASN A 93 14.10 3.13 13.13
C ASN A 93 12.62 2.76 13.04
N PRO A 94 12.21 1.90 12.08
CA PRO A 94 10.82 1.46 11.96
C PRO A 94 10.36 0.57 13.12
N ALA A 95 11.25 0.11 14.01
CA ALA A 95 10.88 -0.55 15.26
C ALA A 95 10.59 0.45 16.39
N ASN A 96 10.97 1.73 16.26
CA ASN A 96 10.67 2.77 17.23
C ASN A 96 9.31 3.41 16.92
N LEU A 97 8.27 3.01 17.66
CA LEU A 97 6.91 3.53 17.49
C LEU A 97 6.81 5.06 17.63
N LYS A 98 7.65 5.69 18.46
CA LYS A 98 7.65 7.15 18.62
C LYS A 98 8.12 7.87 17.35
N GLU A 99 9.01 7.26 16.59
CA GLU A 99 9.45 7.77 15.28
C GLU A 99 8.48 7.39 14.17
N LEU A 100 8.01 6.13 14.17
CA LEU A 100 7.16 5.60 13.10
C LEU A 100 5.77 6.24 13.08
N TYR A 101 5.16 6.46 14.25
CA TYR A 101 3.80 6.97 14.35
C TYR A 101 3.56 8.32 13.65
N PRO A 102 4.34 9.39 13.92
CA PRO A 102 4.13 10.66 13.23
C PRO A 102 4.31 10.55 11.71
N VAL A 103 5.28 9.76 11.25
CA VAL A 103 5.55 9.56 9.81
C VAL A 103 4.42 8.78 9.14
N MET A 104 3.97 7.69 9.75
CA MET A 104 2.84 6.89 9.24
C MET A 104 1.56 7.72 9.21
N LYS A 105 1.27 8.47 10.29
CA LYS A 105 0.09 9.33 10.37
C LYS A 105 0.09 10.39 9.27
N ALA A 106 1.21 11.07 9.04
CA ALA A 106 1.34 12.05 7.97
C ALA A 106 1.18 11.40 6.58
N THR A 107 1.75 10.21 6.39
CA THR A 107 1.64 9.45 5.14
C THR A 107 0.18 9.06 4.83
N LEU A 108 -0.53 8.51 5.81
CA LEU A 108 -1.94 8.15 5.66
C LEU A 108 -2.83 9.38 5.44
N ALA A 109 -2.52 10.51 6.09
CA ALA A 109 -3.23 11.76 5.86
C ALA A 109 -3.04 12.27 4.43
N ALA A 110 -1.81 12.27 3.92
CA ALA A 110 -1.51 12.67 2.54
C ALA A 110 -2.21 11.79 1.50
N ILE A 111 -2.24 10.47 1.71
CA ILE A 111 -2.97 9.54 0.83
C ILE A 111 -4.48 9.83 0.88
N ARG A 112 -5.03 10.06 2.08
CA ARG A 112 -6.45 10.40 2.24
C ARG A 112 -6.82 11.72 1.55
N GLU A 113 -5.98 12.74 1.69
CA GLU A 113 -6.18 14.05 1.04
C GLU A 113 -6.13 13.92 -0.48
N LYS A 114 -5.15 13.17 -1.00
CA LYS A 114 -5.05 12.87 -2.44
C LYS A 114 -6.30 12.14 -2.97
N GLU A 115 -6.79 11.14 -2.26
CA GLU A 115 -7.98 10.40 -2.67
C GLU A 115 -9.27 11.23 -2.58
N LEU A 116 -9.34 12.18 -1.63
CA LEU A 116 -10.44 13.13 -1.54
C LEU A 116 -10.43 14.16 -2.69
N GLU A 117 -9.24 14.63 -3.06
CA GLU A 117 -9.07 15.53 -4.21
C GLU A 117 -9.46 14.81 -5.51
N GLU A 118 -8.90 13.62 -5.74
CA GLU A 118 -9.18 12.83 -6.94
C GLU A 118 -10.62 12.28 -7.00
N SER A 119 -11.33 12.20 -5.88
CA SER A 119 -12.76 11.87 -5.88
C SER A 119 -13.67 13.06 -6.19
N GLY A 120 -13.11 14.28 -6.27
CA GLY A 120 -13.86 15.52 -6.38
C GLY A 120 -14.67 15.83 -5.12
N GLY A 121 -14.13 15.49 -3.94
CA GLY A 121 -14.82 15.67 -2.65
C GLY A 121 -15.90 14.63 -2.36
N ARG A 122 -16.12 13.65 -3.24
CA ARG A 122 -17.12 12.59 -3.05
C ARG A 122 -16.59 11.48 -2.12
N PRO A 123 -17.48 10.70 -1.49
CA PRO A 123 -17.07 9.54 -0.70
C PRO A 123 -16.19 8.58 -1.52
N PHE A 124 -15.13 8.06 -0.89
CA PHE A 124 -14.23 7.04 -1.46
C PHE A 124 -14.01 5.89 -0.46
N THR A 125 -13.43 4.79 -0.91
CA THR A 125 -13.09 3.62 -0.10
C THR A 125 -11.59 3.36 -0.17
N ILE A 126 -10.95 3.07 0.96
CA ILE A 126 -9.58 2.55 0.99
C ILE A 126 -9.62 1.16 1.61
N HIS A 127 -9.17 0.16 0.86
CA HIS A 127 -8.93 -1.19 1.36
C HIS A 127 -7.51 -1.26 1.91
N ILE A 128 -7.37 -1.47 3.21
CA ILE A 128 -6.07 -1.46 3.89
C ILE A 128 -5.66 -2.91 4.18
N ASN A 129 -4.50 -3.31 3.67
CA ASN A 129 -3.86 -4.56 4.06
C ASN A 129 -3.04 -4.36 5.35
N VAL A 130 -3.48 -5.02 6.41
CA VAL A 130 -2.82 -5.04 7.73
C VAL A 130 -1.94 -6.28 7.94
N SER A 131 -1.81 -7.14 6.93
CA SER A 131 -1.03 -8.39 7.00
C SER A 131 0.43 -8.22 6.54
N SER A 132 0.73 -7.20 5.73
CA SER A 132 2.09 -6.81 5.35
C SER A 132 2.64 -5.67 6.23
N GLY A 133 3.93 -5.38 6.09
CA GLY A 133 4.62 -4.40 6.94
C GLY A 133 5.28 -5.01 8.18
N THR A 134 6.13 -4.24 8.84
CA THR A 134 6.71 -4.64 10.14
C THR A 134 5.60 -4.77 11.19
N PRO A 135 5.80 -5.56 12.27
CA PRO A 135 4.82 -5.65 13.34
C PRO A 135 4.37 -4.28 13.87
N GLN A 136 5.28 -3.31 13.91
CA GLN A 136 5.02 -1.94 14.34
C GLN A 136 4.16 -1.16 13.36
N MET A 137 4.37 -1.30 12.04
CA MET A 137 3.52 -0.66 11.03
C MET A 137 2.07 -1.14 11.14
N LYS A 138 1.86 -2.44 11.37
CA LYS A 138 0.53 -3.05 11.48
C LYS A 138 -0.27 -2.51 12.66
N GLN A 139 0.40 -2.18 13.77
CA GLN A 139 -0.24 -1.60 14.97
C GLN A 139 -0.75 -0.17 14.75
N LEU A 140 -0.32 0.51 13.67
CA LEU A 140 -0.62 1.91 13.41
C LEU A 140 -1.63 2.10 12.27
N LEU A 141 -2.02 1.03 11.60
CA LEU A 141 -3.09 1.07 10.62
C LEU A 141 -4.45 1.15 11.34
N PRO A 142 -5.41 1.93 10.81
CA PRO A 142 -6.70 2.17 11.46
C PRO A 142 -7.62 0.94 11.47
#